data_AF-A0A9E5RXG5-F1
#
_entry.id   AF-A0A9E5RXG5-F1
#
_cell.length_a   1.000
_cell.length_b   1.000
_cell.length_c   1.000
_cell.angle_alpha   90.00
_cell.angle_beta   90.00
_cell.angle_gamma   90.00
#
_symmetry.space_group_name_H-M   'P 1'
#
loop_
_entity.id
_entity.type
_entity.pdbx_description
1 polymer ?
#
loop_
_entity_poly.entity_id
_entity_poly.type
_entity_poly.pdbx_seq_one_letter_code
_entity_poly.pdbx_strand_id
1 'polypeptide(L)'
;MAQFLLLNFFNNQLPGAGNSYSKYCAEYNSTTYDCAKQAGVYLVDWTMWWRDIFITLNWGIILVMMLAGVYLLINDLDQEERRGTLNFIRLSPQRSRSLLTGKLLGVPVLLYLAVGAIAPYICLLECKPMRPPSLP
;
A
#
# COMPACT_ATOMS: atom_id res chain seq x y z
N MET A 1 -9.70 -12.62 8.64
CA MET A 1 -9.95 -13.28 7.33
C MET A 1 -9.05 -12.73 6.22
N ALA A 2 -8.99 -11.40 6.01
CA ALA A 2 -8.13 -10.80 4.97
C ALA A 2 -6.63 -11.13 5.11
N GLN A 3 -6.10 -11.14 6.33
CA GLN A 3 -4.69 -11.48 6.58
C GLN A 3 -4.34 -12.92 6.16
N PHE A 4 -5.26 -13.87 6.34
CA PHE A 4 -5.06 -15.26 5.94
C PHE A 4 -5.06 -15.41 4.41
N LEU A 5 -5.91 -14.67 3.70
CA LEU A 5 -5.95 -14.69 2.23
C LEU A 5 -4.66 -14.13 1.62
N LEU A 6 -4.14 -13.03 2.18
CA LEU A 6 -2.86 -12.46 1.76
C LEU A 6 -1.71 -13.45 1.94
N LEU A 7 -1.62 -14.11 3.09
CA LEU A 7 -0.58 -15.11 3.33
C LEU A 7 -0.67 -16.29 2.36
N ASN A 8 -1.89 -16.77 2.04
CA ASN A 8 -2.06 -17.84 1.05
C ASN A 8 -1.65 -17.40 -0.36
N PHE A 9 -1.98 -16.17 -0.74
CA PHE A 9 -1.58 -15.60 -2.03
C PHE A 9 -0.06 -15.56 -2.20
N PHE A 10 0.64 -15.06 -1.18
CA PHE A 10 2.11 -15.03 -1.19
C PHE A 10 2.72 -16.43 -1.06
N ASN A 11 2.09 -17.35 -0.32
CA ASN A 11 2.56 -18.73 -0.19
C ASN A 11 2.51 -19.50 -1.51
N ASN A 12 1.49 -19.26 -2.34
CA ASN A 12 1.38 -19.87 -3.67
C ASN A 12 2.46 -19.40 -4.65
N GLN A 13 3.20 -18.34 -4.33
CA GLN A 13 4.32 -17.84 -5.15
C GLN A 13 5.67 -18.40 -4.71
N LEU A 14 5.75 -19.12 -3.57
CA LEU A 14 7.00 -19.76 -3.15
C LEU A 14 7.35 -20.93 -4.08
N PRO A 15 8.66 -21.21 -4.26
CA PRO A 15 9.09 -22.37 -5.01
C PRO A 15 8.65 -23.66 -4.32
N GLY A 16 8.13 -24.60 -5.11
CA GLY A 16 7.60 -25.87 -4.65
C GLY A 16 7.70 -26.96 -5.72
N ALA A 17 7.16 -28.14 -5.45
CA ALA A 17 7.29 -29.29 -6.34
C ALA A 17 6.74 -29.06 -7.76
N GLY A 18 5.79 -28.12 -7.94
CA GLY A 18 5.22 -27.76 -9.24
C GLY A 18 5.74 -26.47 -9.85
N ASN A 19 6.50 -25.65 -9.11
CA ASN A 19 7.02 -24.38 -9.61
C ASN A 19 8.44 -24.13 -9.09
N SER A 20 9.43 -24.38 -9.95
CA SER A 20 10.86 -24.22 -9.63
C SER A 20 11.37 -22.79 -9.89
N TYR A 21 10.53 -21.91 -10.44
CA TYR A 21 10.87 -20.53 -10.76
C TYR A 21 10.06 -19.59 -9.86
N SER A 22 10.75 -18.80 -9.04
CA SER A 22 10.12 -17.82 -8.17
C SER A 22 11.02 -16.60 -8.03
N LYS A 23 10.43 -15.41 -7.85
CA LYS A 23 11.14 -14.16 -7.54
C LYS A 23 11.88 -14.24 -6.20
N TYR A 24 11.41 -15.11 -5.30
CA TYR A 24 11.92 -15.22 -3.93
C TYR A 24 13.09 -16.21 -3.79
N CYS A 25 13.70 -16.64 -4.89
CA CYS A 25 14.89 -17.50 -4.86
C CYS A 25 16.11 -16.71 -4.37
N ALA A 26 16.82 -17.24 -3.37
CA ALA A 26 18.06 -16.64 -2.90
C ALA A 26 19.20 -16.82 -3.91
N GLU A 27 19.21 -17.96 -4.60
CA GLU A 27 20.22 -18.33 -5.58
C GLU A 27 19.60 -19.18 -6.70
N TYR A 28 20.11 -19.02 -7.92
CA TYR A 28 19.69 -19.78 -9.10
C TYR A 28 20.82 -20.66 -9.61
N ASN A 29 20.47 -21.86 -10.08
CA ASN A 29 21.43 -22.73 -10.75
C ASN A 29 21.68 -22.24 -12.18
N SER A 30 22.94 -21.98 -12.56
CA SER A 30 23.29 -21.42 -13.88
C SER A 30 22.94 -22.33 -15.06
N THR A 31 22.80 -23.64 -14.85
CA THR A 31 22.52 -24.61 -15.93
C THR A 31 21.03 -24.76 -16.24
N THR A 32 20.19 -24.63 -15.21
CA THR A 32 18.75 -24.99 -15.27
C THR A 32 17.85 -23.78 -14.98
N TYR A 33 18.46 -22.68 -14.52
CA TYR A 33 17.82 -21.44 -14.09
C TYR A 33 16.73 -21.64 -13.02
N ASP A 34 16.78 -22.77 -12.31
CA ASP A 34 15.87 -23.09 -11.22
C ASP A 34 16.41 -22.61 -9.87
N CYS A 35 15.50 -22.50 -8.92
CA CYS A 35 15.80 -22.14 -7.55
C CYS A 35 16.77 -23.18 -6.94
N ALA A 36 17.92 -22.72 -6.45
CA ALA A 36 18.92 -23.61 -5.86
C ALA A 36 18.36 -24.37 -4.64
N LYS A 37 18.81 -25.60 -4.45
CA LYS A 37 18.44 -26.47 -3.33
C LYS A 37 19.66 -26.82 -2.49
N GLN A 38 19.55 -26.67 -1.18
CA GLN A 38 20.55 -27.13 -0.22
C GLN A 38 19.93 -28.26 0.60
N ALA A 39 20.56 -29.44 0.57
CA ALA A 39 20.06 -30.64 1.26
C ALA A 39 18.58 -31.00 0.93
N GLY A 40 18.14 -30.75 -0.31
CA GLY A 40 16.77 -31.04 -0.76
C GLY A 40 15.72 -29.96 -0.45
N VAL A 41 16.12 -28.87 0.24
CA VAL A 41 15.26 -27.73 0.56
C VAL A 41 15.59 -26.54 -0.34
N TYR A 42 14.57 -25.83 -0.84
CA TYR A 42 14.75 -24.63 -1.65
C TYR A 42 15.37 -23.49 -0.82
N LEU A 43 16.39 -22.81 -1.36
CA LEU A 43 16.92 -21.59 -0.73
C LEU A 43 16.04 -20.41 -1.10
N VAL A 44 15.20 -20.00 -0.14
CA VAL A 44 14.28 -18.88 -0.28
C VAL A 44 14.84 -17.66 0.46
N ASP A 45 14.84 -16.50 -0.21
CA ASP A 45 15.11 -15.22 0.45
C ASP A 45 13.86 -14.75 1.20
N TRP A 46 13.79 -15.14 2.47
CA TRP A 46 12.73 -14.74 3.38
C TRP A 46 12.67 -13.22 3.61
N THR A 47 13.80 -12.52 3.45
CA THR A 47 13.85 -11.06 3.63
C THR A 47 13.08 -10.38 2.50
N MET A 48 13.30 -10.83 1.27
CA MET A 48 12.59 -10.30 0.11
C MET A 48 11.09 -10.62 0.17
N TRP A 49 10.74 -11.84 0.58
CA TRP A 49 9.35 -12.27 0.73
C TRP A 49 8.58 -11.44 1.75
N TRP A 50 9.12 -11.25 2.96
CA TRP A 50 8.48 -10.42 3.98
C TRP A 50 8.37 -8.95 3.57
N ARG A 51 9.37 -8.43 2.84
CA ARG A 51 9.35 -7.05 2.35
C ARG A 51 8.18 -6.81 1.40
N ASP A 52 7.94 -7.70 0.44
CA ASP A 52 6.85 -7.54 -0.53
C ASP A 52 5.46 -7.58 0.14
N ILE A 53 5.30 -8.43 1.17
CA ILE A 53 4.08 -8.46 2.00
C ILE A 53 3.88 -7.12 2.72
N PHE A 54 4.93 -6.60 3.34
CA PHE A 54 4.87 -5.35 4.10
C PHE A 54 4.53 -4.16 3.20
N ILE A 55 5.13 -4.09 2.00
CA ILE A 55 4.84 -3.05 1.01
C ILE A 55 3.36 -3.13 0.58
N THR A 56 2.88 -4.33 0.26
CA THR A 56 1.49 -4.55 -0.17
C THR A 56 0.50 -4.14 0.93
N LEU A 57 0.79 -4.49 2.19
CA LEU A 57 -0.04 -4.09 3.34
C LEU A 57 -0.03 -2.57 3.55
N ASN A 58 1.12 -1.91 3.42
CA ASN A 58 1.20 -0.45 3.57
C ASN A 58 0.32 0.27 2.55
N TRP A 59 0.43 -0.11 1.28
CA TRP A 59 -0.41 0.43 0.22
C TRP A 59 -1.90 0.19 0.48
N GLY A 60 -2.27 -1.01 0.93
CA GLY A 60 -3.64 -1.35 1.29
C GLY A 60 -4.19 -0.49 2.43
N ILE A 61 -3.40 -0.27 3.49
CA ILE A 61 -3.80 0.52 4.65
C ILE A 61 -4.08 1.97 4.26
N ILE A 62 -3.20 2.58 3.45
CA ILE A 62 -3.37 3.96 2.99
C ILE A 62 -4.67 4.12 2.20
N LEU A 63 -4.94 3.19 1.27
CA LEU A 63 -6.16 3.22 0.46
C LEU A 63 -7.43 3.08 1.31
N VAL A 64 -7.45 2.10 2.22
CA VAL A 64 -8.61 1.88 3.11
C VAL A 64 -8.83 3.07 4.02
N MET A 65 -7.76 3.63 4.60
CA MET A 65 -7.83 4.79 5.48
C MET A 65 -8.29 6.05 4.73
N MET A 66 -7.88 6.21 3.47
CA MET A 66 -8.35 7.29 2.60
C MET A 66 -9.85 7.16 2.30
N LEU A 67 -10.30 5.97 1.87
CA LEU A 67 -11.72 5.74 1.58
C LEU A 67 -12.60 5.87 2.82
N ALA A 68 -12.15 5.34 3.96
CA ALA A 68 -12.84 5.49 5.24
C ALA A 68 -12.91 6.96 5.67
N GLY A 69 -11.82 7.73 5.49
CA GLY A 69 -11.80 9.17 5.78
C GLY A 69 -12.79 9.96 4.94
N VAL A 70 -12.89 9.69 3.64
CA VAL A 70 -13.88 10.33 2.75
C VAL A 70 -15.30 9.93 3.13
N TYR A 71 -15.53 8.65 3.43
CA TYR A 71 -16.86 8.16 3.84
C TYR A 71 -17.35 8.82 5.13
N LEU A 72 -16.50 8.92 6.14
CA LEU A 72 -16.83 9.61 7.39
C LEU A 72 -17.17 11.09 7.13
N LEU A 73 -16.46 11.75 6.21
CA LEU A 73 -16.72 13.14 5.85
C LEU A 73 -18.10 13.33 5.20
N ILE A 74 -18.47 12.43 4.28
CA ILE A 74 -19.77 12.46 3.58
C ILE A 74 -20.91 12.17 4.58
N ASN A 75 -20.73 11.19 5.46
CA ASN A 75 -21.72 10.83 6.46
C ASN A 75 -21.97 11.96 7.48
N ASP A 76 -20.92 12.67 7.86
CA ASP A 76 -21.03 13.86 8.73
C ASP A 76 -21.85 14.97 8.05
N LEU A 77 -21.68 15.14 6.73
CA LEU A 77 -22.43 16.12 5.93
C LEU A 77 -23.92 15.75 5.79
N ASP A 78 -24.25 14.49 5.50
CA ASP A 78 -25.66 14.01 5.42
C ASP A 78 -26.36 14.13 6.78
N GLN A 79 -25.63 13.85 7.87
CA GLN A 79 -26.18 13.94 9.22
C GLN A 79 -26.42 15.40 9.67
N GLU A 80 -25.58 16.34 9.25
CA GLU A 80 -25.79 17.78 9.47
C GLU A 80 -26.95 18.34 8.63
N GLU A 81 -27.16 17.82 7.41
CA GLU A 81 -28.31 18.16 6.55
C GLU A 81 -29.64 17.71 7.18
N ARG A 82 -29.72 16.46 7.65
CA ARG A 82 -30.93 15.89 8.28
C ARG A 82 -31.32 16.54 9.60
N ARG A 83 -30.38 17.15 10.33
CA ARG A 83 -30.64 17.86 11.60
C ARG A 83 -31.33 19.23 11.41
N GLY A 84 -31.70 19.61 10.19
CA GLY A 84 -32.61 20.73 9.94
C GLY A 84 -31.94 22.12 9.99
N THR A 85 -30.62 22.20 9.90
CA THR A 85 -29.91 23.50 9.80
C THR A 85 -29.94 24.09 8.38
N LEU A 86 -30.35 23.29 7.38
CA LEU A 86 -30.45 23.70 5.98
C LEU A 86 -31.49 24.79 5.72
N ASN A 87 -32.44 24.99 6.64
CA ASN A 87 -33.40 26.10 6.55
C ASN A 87 -32.79 27.45 6.99
N PHE A 88 -31.64 27.45 7.67
CA PHE A 88 -30.85 28.64 8.00
C PHE A 88 -29.79 28.98 6.93
N ILE A 89 -29.54 28.10 5.94
CA ILE A 89 -28.66 28.40 4.80
C ILE A 89 -29.31 29.42 3.84
N ARG A 90 -30.64 29.56 3.87
CA ARG A 90 -31.32 30.69 3.22
C ARG A 90 -31.12 32.03 3.94
N LEU A 91 -30.53 32.05 5.16
CA LEU A 91 -30.38 33.27 5.99
C LEU A 91 -28.96 33.55 6.53
N SER A 92 -27.93 32.73 6.24
CA SER A 92 -26.54 32.95 6.72
C SER A 92 -25.51 32.83 5.58
N PRO A 93 -25.11 33.94 4.94
CA PRO A 93 -24.28 33.88 3.73
C PRO A 93 -22.77 33.74 3.97
N GLN A 94 -22.26 33.63 5.21
CA GLN A 94 -20.83 33.90 5.46
C GLN A 94 -20.02 32.88 6.27
N ARG A 95 -20.60 32.06 7.17
CA ARG A 95 -19.81 31.17 8.06
C ARG A 95 -19.65 29.71 7.64
N SER A 96 -20.57 29.14 6.84
CA SER A 96 -20.42 27.73 6.42
C SER A 96 -19.35 27.51 5.35
N ARG A 97 -19.00 28.54 4.56
CA ARG A 97 -17.97 28.41 3.53
C ARG A 97 -16.58 28.13 4.11
N SER A 98 -16.17 28.75 5.22
CA SER A 98 -14.82 28.57 5.78
C SER A 98 -14.62 27.22 6.48
N LEU A 99 -15.67 26.65 7.08
CA LEU A 99 -15.63 25.30 7.68
C LEU A 99 -15.68 24.19 6.62
N LEU A 100 -16.52 24.34 5.59
CA LEU A 100 -16.55 23.38 4.46
C LEU A 100 -15.29 23.47 3.60
N THR A 101 -14.74 24.65 3.32
CA THR A 101 -13.44 24.74 2.62
C THR A 101 -12.29 24.25 3.47
N GLY A 102 -12.34 24.40 4.81
CA GLY A 102 -11.34 23.80 5.70
C GLY A 102 -11.31 22.27 5.65
N LYS A 103 -12.48 21.61 5.65
CA LYS A 103 -12.59 20.14 5.47
C LYS A 103 -12.28 19.69 4.03
N LEU A 104 -12.69 20.47 3.01
CA LEU A 104 -12.44 20.17 1.59
C LEU A 104 -11.00 20.44 1.15
N LEU A 105 -10.28 21.38 1.78
CA LEU A 105 -8.87 21.67 1.51
C LEU A 105 -7.95 20.86 2.43
N GLY A 106 -8.37 20.54 3.65
CA GLY A 106 -7.59 19.75 4.60
C GLY A 106 -7.34 18.32 4.11
N VAL A 107 -8.35 17.66 3.55
CA VAL A 107 -8.22 16.26 3.07
C VAL A 107 -7.29 16.13 1.85
N PRO A 108 -7.42 16.95 0.78
CA PRO A 108 -6.45 16.97 -0.32
C PRO A 108 -5.05 17.36 0.15
N VAL A 109 -4.90 18.34 1.04
CA VAL A 109 -3.59 18.77 1.55
C VAL A 109 -2.91 17.66 2.37
N LEU A 110 -3.65 16.95 3.23
CA LEU A 110 -3.13 15.77 3.93
C LEU A 110 -2.73 14.66 2.96
N LEU A 111 -3.48 14.46 1.88
CA LEU A 111 -3.13 13.49 0.83
C LEU A 111 -1.85 13.91 0.09
N TYR A 112 -1.70 15.18 -0.28
CA TYR A 112 -0.48 15.67 -0.92
C TYR A 112 0.73 15.59 0.00
N LEU A 113 0.59 15.88 1.29
CA LEU A 113 1.67 15.73 2.28
C LEU A 113 2.03 14.26 2.52
N ALA A 114 1.03 13.37 2.60
CA ALA A 114 1.28 11.94 2.73
C ALA A 114 2.00 11.38 1.49
N VAL A 115 1.53 11.71 0.28
CA VAL A 115 2.19 11.32 -0.97
C VAL A 115 3.59 11.90 -1.05
N GLY A 116 3.78 13.18 -0.69
CA GLY A 116 5.09 13.82 -0.66
C GLY A 116 6.05 13.23 0.38
N ALA A 117 5.56 12.71 1.50
CA ALA A 117 6.36 12.04 2.52
C ALA A 117 6.70 10.58 2.14
N ILE A 118 5.79 9.90 1.44
CA ILE A 118 5.95 8.49 1.05
C ILE A 118 6.76 8.37 -0.25
N ALA A 119 6.64 9.31 -1.19
CA ALA A 119 7.39 9.33 -2.44
C ALA A 119 8.92 9.19 -2.28
N PRO A 120 9.60 9.93 -1.36
CA PRO A 120 11.03 9.73 -1.15
C PRO A 120 11.35 8.39 -0.49
N TYR A 121 10.47 7.87 0.37
CA TYR A 121 10.65 6.58 1.03
C TYR A 121 10.52 5.41 0.05
N ILE A 122 9.54 5.47 -0.85
CA ILE A 122 9.36 4.53 -1.97
C ILE A 122 10.54 4.62 -2.93
N CYS A 123 10.92 5.83 -3.36
CA CYS A 123 12.08 6.00 -4.24
C CYS A 123 13.38 5.45 -3.60
N LEU A 124 13.56 5.57 -2.28
CA LEU A 124 14.70 4.98 -1.57
C LEU A 124 14.69 3.44 -1.52
N LEU A 125 13.52 2.81 -1.55
CA LEU A 125 13.38 1.36 -1.54
C LEU A 125 13.55 0.73 -2.92
N GLU A 126 13.07 1.40 -3.98
CA GLU A 126 13.24 0.95 -5.36
C GLU A 126 14.55 1.43 -6.03
N CYS A 127 15.13 2.57 -5.65
CA CYS A 127 16.42 3.04 -6.17
C CYS A 127 17.61 2.55 -5.34
N LYS A 128 17.70 1.24 -5.09
CA LYS A 128 19.02 0.66 -4.84
C LYS A 128 19.76 0.65 -6.19
N PRO A 129 20.90 1.34 -6.34
CA PRO A 129 21.60 1.38 -7.62
C PRO A 129 21.92 -0.05 -8.05
N MET A 130 21.52 -0.38 -9.28
CA MET A 130 21.93 -1.58 -9.99
C MET A 130 23.46 -1.69 -9.86
N ARG A 131 23.94 -2.58 -9.00
CA ARG A 131 25.38 -2.86 -8.91
C ARG A 131 25.74 -3.53 -10.24
N PRO A 132 26.60 -2.92 -11.09
CA PRO A 132 26.98 -3.55 -12.34
C PRO A 132 27.66 -4.89 -12.03
N PRO A 133 27.46 -5.91 -12.88
CA PRO A 133 28.09 -7.20 -12.69
C PRO A 133 29.61 -7.02 -12.64
N SER A 134 30.24 -7.55 -11.59
CA SER A 134 31.67 -7.82 -11.61
C SER A 134 31.87 -8.94 -12.62
N LEU A 135 32.34 -8.58 -13.82
CA LEU A 135 32.96 -9.53 -14.73
C LEU A 135 34.35 -9.92 -14.18
N PRO A 136 34.84 -11.12 -14.54
CA PRO A 136 35.88 -11.86 -13.80
C PRO A 136 37.25 -11.19 -13.74
#